data_AF-A0A6I5CH21-F1
#
_entry.id   AF-A0A6I5CH21-F1
#
_cell.length_a   1.000
_cell.length_b   1.000
_cell.length_c   1.000
_cell.angle_alpha   90.00
_cell.angle_beta   90.00
_cell.angle_gamma   90.00
#
_symmetry.space_group_name_H-M   'P 1'
#
loop_
_entity.id
_entity.type
_entity.pdbx_description
1 polymer ?
#
loop_
_entity_poly.entity_id
_entity_poly.type
_entity_poly.pdbx_seq_one_letter_code
_entity_poly.pdbx_strand_id
1 'polypeptide(L)'
;PRLSKNWANASPALPLRSASSGPHMLGMDPPDHTRLRRLVAREFTPRRVAGLAPRIQRTTDGLLDAMLAAPGGRVDLVEALSFPLPITVICDLLGVPDLDREAFRAWSNDAIGATGLDRRRAATEAMARYVEELVD
;
A
#
# COMPACT_ATOMS: atom_id res chain seq x y z
N PRO A 1 19.43 20.41 15.12
CA PRO A 1 19.69 19.01 14.70
C PRO A 1 18.38 18.30 14.30
N ARG A 2 18.31 17.68 13.11
CA ARG A 2 17.17 16.82 12.75
C ARG A 2 17.45 15.41 13.21
N LEU A 3 16.42 14.73 13.74
CA LEU A 3 16.49 13.33 14.11
C LEU A 3 16.57 12.46 12.85
N SER A 4 17.42 11.43 12.89
CA SER A 4 17.58 10.42 11.83
C SER A 4 16.32 9.56 11.74
N LYS A 5 15.85 9.30 10.52
CA LYS A 5 14.80 8.30 10.25
C LYS A 5 15.38 6.89 10.11
N ASN A 6 16.65 6.80 9.78
CA ASN A 6 17.33 5.52 9.68
C ASN A 6 17.55 4.92 11.07
N TRP A 7 16.86 3.80 11.33
CA TRP A 7 16.96 3.05 12.59
C TRP A 7 18.35 2.45 12.82
N ALA A 8 19.16 2.27 11.77
CA ALA A 8 20.56 1.86 11.92
C ALA A 8 21.40 2.92 12.65
N ASN A 9 20.94 4.18 12.71
CA ASN A 9 21.60 5.25 13.45
C ASN A 9 21.07 5.39 14.89
N ALA A 10 20.17 4.51 15.34
CA ALA A 10 19.69 4.53 16.72
C ALA A 10 20.83 4.27 17.70
N SER A 11 20.76 4.88 18.88
CA SER A 11 21.77 4.66 19.93
C SER A 11 21.84 3.18 20.31
N PRO A 12 23.03 2.57 20.34
CA PRO A 12 23.20 1.19 20.80
C PRO A 12 22.73 0.96 22.24
N ALA A 13 22.65 2.04 23.04
CA ALA A 13 22.17 1.97 24.43
C ALA A 13 20.65 1.78 24.53
N LEU A 14 19.90 1.98 23.45
CA LEU A 14 18.47 1.73 23.39
C LEU A 14 18.22 0.40 22.68
N PRO A 15 17.46 -0.55 23.26
CA PRO A 15 17.18 -1.85 22.65
C PRO A 15 16.11 -1.74 21.54
N LEU A 16 16.22 -0.74 20.68
CA LEU A 16 15.27 -0.45 19.62
C LEU A 16 15.66 -1.19 18.33
N ARG A 17 14.70 -1.86 17.72
CA ARG A 17 14.82 -2.45 16.37
C ARG A 17 13.68 -1.90 15.51
N SER A 18 13.94 -1.78 14.21
CA SER A 18 12.88 -1.39 13.28
C SER A 18 11.77 -2.45 13.31
N ALA A 19 10.52 -2.01 13.41
CA ALA A 19 9.34 -2.85 13.26
C ALA A 19 8.98 -3.09 11.78
N SER A 20 9.74 -2.53 10.84
CA SER A 20 9.55 -2.73 9.41
C SER A 20 10.36 -3.91 8.87
N SER A 21 9.75 -4.62 7.93
CA SER A 21 10.41 -5.69 7.18
C SER A 21 11.03 -5.10 5.92
N GLY A 22 12.36 -5.10 5.82
CA GLY A 22 13.09 -4.68 4.63
C GLY A 22 13.29 -3.16 4.45
N PRO A 23 14.12 -2.75 3.47
CA PRO A 23 14.41 -1.35 3.19
C PRO A 23 13.21 -0.66 2.51
N HIS A 24 12.79 0.50 3.03
CA HIS A 24 11.76 1.32 2.41
C HIS A 24 12.01 2.82 2.66
N MET A 25 11.48 3.68 1.79
CA MET A 25 11.74 5.13 1.83
C MET A 25 11.37 5.77 3.18
N LEU A 26 10.32 5.30 3.88
CA LEU A 26 9.89 5.91 5.15
C LEU A 26 10.97 5.86 6.25
N GLY A 27 11.87 4.87 6.21
CA GLY A 27 12.97 4.70 7.16
C GLY A 27 14.32 5.23 6.68
N MET A 28 14.34 6.06 5.63
CA MET A 28 15.57 6.56 5.01
C MET A 28 15.72 8.07 5.18
N ASP A 29 16.97 8.52 5.30
CA ASP A 29 17.38 9.92 5.25
C ASP A 29 17.95 10.28 3.86
N PRO A 30 18.12 11.58 3.54
CA PRO A 30 18.93 11.97 2.38
C PRO A 30 20.37 11.41 2.47
N PRO A 31 21.00 11.05 1.34
CA PRO A 31 20.54 11.26 -0.04
C PRO A 31 19.59 10.18 -0.58
N ASP A 32 19.54 9.00 0.02
CA ASP A 32 18.78 7.85 -0.52
C ASP A 32 17.28 8.08 -0.58
N HIS A 33 16.70 8.65 0.49
CA HIS A 33 15.29 9.04 0.48
C HIS A 33 14.97 9.96 -0.70
N THR A 34 15.82 10.97 -0.93
CA THR A 34 15.63 11.95 -2.01
C THR A 34 15.76 11.30 -3.38
N ARG A 35 16.72 10.39 -3.55
CA ARG A 35 16.94 9.64 -4.79
C ARG A 35 15.73 8.78 -5.14
N LEU A 36 15.25 7.95 -4.22
CA LEU A 36 14.11 7.05 -4.45
C LEU A 36 12.79 7.84 -4.64
N ARG A 37 12.54 8.87 -3.81
CA ARG A 37 11.33 9.69 -3.94
C ARG A 37 11.24 10.37 -5.31
N ARG A 38 12.37 10.79 -5.88
CA ARG A 38 12.39 11.43 -7.22
C ARG A 38 11.91 10.51 -8.33
N LEU A 39 12.09 9.19 -8.21
CA LEU A 39 11.66 8.22 -9.22
C LEU A 39 10.14 8.18 -9.32
N VAL A 40 9.44 8.15 -8.18
CA VAL A 40 7.97 8.00 -8.13
C VAL A 40 7.21 9.32 -8.04
N ALA A 41 7.82 10.42 -7.59
CA ALA A 41 7.10 11.68 -7.31
C ALA A 41 6.38 12.28 -8.53
N ARG A 42 6.84 11.98 -9.75
CA ARG A 42 6.21 12.44 -11.00
C ARG A 42 4.83 11.81 -11.22
N GLU A 43 4.62 10.61 -10.69
CA GLU A 43 3.35 9.89 -10.75
C GLU A 43 2.31 10.46 -9.78
N PHE A 44 2.75 11.04 -8.66
CA PHE A 44 1.89 11.58 -7.59
C PHE A 44 1.77 13.12 -7.61
N THR A 45 1.85 13.75 -8.78
CA THR A 45 1.61 15.20 -8.90
C THR A 45 0.12 15.54 -8.76
N PRO A 46 -0.25 16.74 -8.28
CA PRO A 46 -1.67 17.13 -8.15
C PRO A 46 -2.48 16.94 -9.44
N ARG A 47 -1.88 17.23 -10.60
CA ARG A 47 -2.51 17.04 -11.91
C ARG A 47 -2.79 15.56 -12.20
N ARG A 48 -1.84 14.66 -11.94
CA ARG A 48 -2.05 13.22 -12.16
C ARG A 48 -3.07 12.64 -11.19
N VAL A 49 -2.99 13.02 -9.92
CA VAL A 49 -3.96 12.61 -8.90
C VAL A 49 -5.37 13.09 -9.26
N ALA A 50 -5.54 14.34 -9.71
CA ALA A 50 -6.83 14.83 -10.19
C ALA A 50 -7.36 14.03 -11.39
N GLY A 51 -6.46 13.57 -12.26
CA GLY A 51 -6.79 12.67 -13.38
C GLY A 51 -7.35 11.30 -12.96
N LEU A 52 -7.18 10.89 -11.70
CA LEU A 52 -7.75 9.65 -11.17
C LEU A 52 -9.23 9.77 -10.82
N ALA A 53 -9.76 11.00 -10.68
CA ALA A 53 -11.13 11.22 -10.21
C ALA A 53 -12.19 10.45 -11.03
N PRO A 54 -12.16 10.41 -12.38
CA PRO A 54 -13.13 9.63 -13.13
C PRO A 54 -13.04 8.12 -12.88
N ARG A 55 -11.83 7.59 -12.63
CA ARG A 55 -11.64 6.17 -12.30
C ARG A 55 -12.13 5.85 -10.90
N ILE A 56 -11.77 6.67 -9.92
CA ILE A 56 -12.23 6.56 -8.53
C ILE A 56 -13.76 6.61 -8.46
N GLN A 57 -14.38 7.50 -9.24
CA GLN A 57 -15.84 7.58 -9.35
C GLN A 57 -16.42 6.25 -9.86
N ARG A 58 -15.95 5.73 -11.01
CA ARG A 58 -16.43 4.44 -11.54
C ARG A 58 -16.26 3.28 -10.56
N THR A 59 -15.13 3.23 -9.85
CA THR A 59 -14.91 2.19 -8.83
C THR A 59 -15.86 2.35 -7.66
N THR A 60 -16.08 3.58 -7.20
CA THR A 60 -17.04 3.89 -6.13
C THR A 60 -18.46 3.50 -6.54
N ASP A 61 -18.89 3.87 -7.75
CA ASP A 61 -20.23 3.57 -8.27
C ASP A 61 -20.47 2.06 -8.29
N GLY A 62 -19.53 1.27 -8.83
CA GLY A 62 -19.66 -0.19 -8.86
C GLY A 62 -19.72 -0.84 -7.47
N LEU A 63 -18.98 -0.30 -6.49
CA LEU A 63 -19.04 -0.77 -5.10
C LEU A 63 -20.39 -0.44 -4.46
N LEU A 64 -20.93 0.76 -4.71
CA LEU A 64 -22.24 1.17 -4.22
C LEU A 64 -23.38 0.36 -4.87
N ASP A 65 -23.29 0.08 -6.17
CA ASP A 65 -24.26 -0.78 -6.87
C ASP A 65 -24.29 -2.19 -6.26
N ALA A 66 -23.12 -2.76 -5.96
CA ALA A 66 -23.02 -4.05 -5.29
C ALA A 66 -23.62 -4.03 -3.87
N MET A 67 -23.43 -2.93 -3.13
CA MET A 67 -24.04 -2.74 -1.81
C MET A 67 -25.57 -2.67 -1.89
N LEU A 68 -26.11 -1.97 -2.88
CA LEU A 68 -27.57 -1.83 -3.08
C LEU A 68 -28.22 -3.15 -3.51
N ALA A 69 -27.48 -4.01 -4.22
CA ALA A 69 -27.94 -5.34 -4.61
C ALA A 69 -27.88 -6.38 -3.45
N ALA A 70 -27.26 -6.03 -2.32
CA ALA A 70 -27.08 -6.96 -1.21
C ALA A 70 -28.42 -7.33 -0.53
N PRO A 71 -28.69 -8.62 -0.27
CA PRO A 71 -29.91 -9.05 0.40
C PRO A 71 -30.03 -8.44 1.81
N GLY A 72 -31.22 -7.94 2.15
CA GLY A 72 -31.53 -7.44 3.50
C GLY A 72 -31.08 -6.01 3.79
N GLY A 73 -30.51 -5.29 2.80
CA GLY A 73 -30.28 -3.84 2.89
C GLY A 73 -29.27 -3.41 3.98
N ARG A 74 -28.46 -4.34 4.48
CA ARG A 74 -27.43 -4.09 5.48
C ARG A 74 -26.10 -4.66 4.99
N VAL A 75 -25.08 -3.82 5.00
CA VAL A 75 -23.71 -4.18 4.62
C VAL A 75 -22.73 -3.56 5.60
N ASP A 76 -21.56 -4.18 5.75
CA ASP A 76 -20.43 -3.54 6.42
C ASP A 76 -19.77 -2.55 5.44
N LEU A 77 -19.80 -1.27 5.76
CA LEU A 77 -19.23 -0.21 4.91
C LEU A 77 -17.69 -0.31 4.78
N VAL A 78 -17.02 -0.89 5.78
CA VAL A 78 -15.58 -1.13 5.72
C VAL A 78 -15.29 -2.19 4.67
N GLU A 79 -15.94 -3.35 4.77
CA GLU A 79 -15.74 -4.46 3.84
C GLU A 79 -16.23 -4.13 2.42
N ALA A 80 -17.35 -3.42 2.31
CA ALA A 80 -18.01 -3.18 1.03
C ALA A 80 -17.49 -1.96 0.26
N LEU A 81 -16.88 -0.98 0.93
CA LEU A 81 -16.42 0.26 0.28
C LEU A 81 -15.03 0.70 0.72
N SER A 82 -14.83 0.91 2.02
CA SER A 82 -13.65 1.62 2.54
C SER A 82 -12.35 0.84 2.33
N PHE A 83 -12.43 -0.49 2.41
CA PHE A 83 -11.31 -1.39 2.13
C PHE A 83 -11.09 -1.64 0.63
N PRO A 84 -12.11 -2.01 -0.18
CA PRO A 84 -11.90 -2.33 -1.59
C PRO A 84 -11.55 -1.10 -2.45
N LEU A 85 -12.04 0.09 -2.14
CA LEU A 85 -11.80 1.27 -2.99
C LEU A 85 -10.32 1.67 -3.05
N PRO A 86 -9.62 1.96 -1.94
CA PRO A 86 -8.21 2.38 -2.01
C PRO A 86 -7.30 1.30 -2.58
N ILE A 87 -7.56 0.02 -2.26
CA ILE A 87 -6.73 -1.08 -2.77
C ILE A 87 -6.89 -1.26 -4.28
N THR A 88 -8.11 -1.09 -4.80
CA THR A 88 -8.35 -1.13 -6.26
C THR A 88 -7.62 0.02 -6.96
N VAL A 89 -7.68 1.22 -6.40
CA VAL A 89 -7.05 2.41 -6.98
C VAL A 89 -5.52 2.30 -6.98
N ILE A 90 -4.90 1.78 -5.91
CA ILE A 90 -3.45 1.61 -5.89
C ILE A 90 -3.00 0.47 -6.82
N CYS A 91 -3.75 -0.63 -6.91
CA CYS A 91 -3.48 -1.70 -7.85
C CYS A 91 -3.51 -1.19 -9.31
N ASP A 92 -4.47 -0.32 -9.65
CA ASP A 92 -4.52 0.33 -10.96
C ASP A 92 -3.27 1.18 -11.24
N LEU A 93 -2.81 1.95 -10.24
CA LEU A 93 -1.62 2.79 -10.37
C LEU A 93 -0.33 1.99 -10.50
N LEU A 94 -0.26 0.83 -9.86
CA LEU A 94 0.89 -0.08 -9.89
C LEU A 94 0.89 -0.99 -11.12
N GLY A 95 -0.20 -1.07 -11.88
CA GLY A 95 -0.33 -1.96 -13.04
C GLY A 95 -0.61 -3.42 -12.66
N VAL A 96 -1.10 -3.68 -11.45
CA VAL A 96 -1.46 -5.02 -10.98
C VAL A 96 -2.65 -5.55 -11.81
N PRO A 97 -2.52 -6.67 -12.53
CA PRO A 97 -3.61 -7.29 -13.27
C PRO A 97 -4.79 -7.66 -12.37
N ASP A 98 -6.00 -7.63 -12.94
CA ASP A 98 -7.24 -7.84 -12.20
C ASP A 98 -7.30 -9.18 -11.44
N LEU A 99 -6.71 -10.23 -12.03
CA LEU A 99 -6.66 -11.58 -11.44
C LEU A 99 -5.84 -11.65 -10.16
N ASP A 100 -4.89 -10.74 -9.96
CA ASP A 100 -3.95 -10.77 -8.84
C ASP A 100 -4.36 -9.85 -7.69
N ARG A 101 -5.40 -9.02 -7.89
CA ARG A 101 -5.81 -7.99 -6.92
C ARG A 101 -6.22 -8.56 -5.57
N GLU A 102 -6.84 -9.74 -5.55
CA GLU A 102 -7.23 -10.38 -4.29
C GLU A 102 -6.02 -10.84 -3.48
N ALA A 103 -5.03 -11.45 -4.13
CA ALA A 103 -3.78 -11.85 -3.49
C ALA A 103 -2.99 -10.63 -3.01
N PHE A 104 -2.88 -9.61 -3.86
CA PHE A 104 -2.23 -8.34 -3.51
C PHE A 104 -2.91 -7.66 -2.30
N ARG A 105 -4.25 -7.69 -2.26
CA ARG A 105 -5.04 -7.18 -1.15
C ARG A 105 -4.76 -7.93 0.16
N ALA A 106 -4.71 -9.25 0.11
CA ALA A 106 -4.40 -10.07 1.28
C ALA A 106 -2.99 -9.76 1.81
N TRP A 107 -1.97 -9.74 0.94
CA TRP A 107 -0.60 -9.42 1.34
C TRP A 107 -0.47 -7.99 1.90
N SER A 108 -1.09 -7.00 1.26
CA SER A 108 -1.07 -5.62 1.75
C SER A 108 -1.69 -5.48 3.14
N ASN A 109 -2.81 -6.17 3.39
CA ASN A 109 -3.47 -6.15 4.69
C ASN A 109 -2.60 -6.82 5.77
N ASP A 110 -2.02 -7.98 5.44
CA ASP A 110 -1.16 -8.70 6.37
C ASP A 110 0.16 -7.98 6.65
N ALA A 111 0.73 -7.27 5.68
CA ALA A 111 2.00 -6.55 5.85
C ALA A 111 1.90 -5.36 6.83
N ILE A 112 0.76 -4.65 6.82
CA ILE A 112 0.55 -3.41 7.58
C ILE A 112 -0.35 -3.63 8.81
N GLY A 113 -1.19 -4.67 8.80
CA GLY A 113 -2.13 -4.98 9.87
C GLY A 113 -1.47 -5.46 11.17
N ALA A 114 -2.28 -5.57 12.22
CA ALA A 114 -1.89 -6.11 13.52
C ALA A 114 -1.76 -7.65 13.50
N THR A 115 -0.98 -8.19 12.56
CA THR A 115 -0.72 -9.62 12.44
C THR A 115 0.63 -9.99 13.08
N GLY A 116 0.83 -11.29 13.33
CA GLY A 116 2.10 -11.80 13.89
C GLY A 116 3.29 -11.49 12.97
N LEU A 117 4.48 -11.30 13.56
CA LEU A 117 5.68 -10.89 12.82
C LEU A 117 6.01 -11.79 11.63
N ASP A 118 5.85 -13.11 11.79
CA ASP A 118 6.12 -14.08 10.71
C ASP A 118 5.15 -13.90 9.54
N ARG A 119 3.86 -13.64 9.83
CA ARG A 119 2.85 -13.38 8.79
C ARG A 119 3.13 -12.06 8.07
N ARG A 120 3.45 -10.99 8.81
CA ARG A 120 3.83 -9.70 8.23
C ARG A 120 5.03 -9.84 7.29
N ARG A 121 6.04 -10.60 7.72
CA ARG A 121 7.25 -10.86 6.95
C ARG A 121 6.93 -11.64 5.68
N ALA A 122 6.21 -12.76 5.78
CA ALA A 122 5.83 -13.58 4.63
C ALA A 122 5.00 -12.79 3.61
N ALA A 123 4.05 -11.97 4.06
CA ALA A 123 3.25 -11.11 3.20
C ALA A 123 4.12 -10.03 2.51
N THR A 124 5.06 -9.42 3.22
CA THR A 124 6.00 -8.45 2.64
C THR A 124 6.89 -9.10 1.59
N GLU A 125 7.41 -10.30 1.84
CA GLU A 125 8.25 -11.05 0.90
C GLU A 125 7.46 -11.48 -0.35
N ALA A 126 6.21 -11.94 -0.19
CA ALA A 126 5.35 -12.28 -1.31
C ALA A 126 5.02 -11.06 -2.19
N MET A 127 4.65 -9.94 -1.57
CA MET A 127 4.36 -8.71 -2.29
C MET A 127 5.60 -8.15 -3.01
N ALA A 128 6.79 -8.22 -2.39
CA ALA A 128 8.03 -7.78 -3.02
C ALA A 128 8.37 -8.62 -4.26
N ARG A 129 8.27 -9.95 -4.17
CA ARG A 129 8.49 -10.86 -5.30
C ARG A 129 7.51 -10.60 -6.45
N TYR A 130 6.24 -10.41 -6.12
CA TYR A 130 5.23 -10.10 -7.12
C TYR A 130 5.52 -8.78 -7.86
N VAL A 131 5.91 -7.73 -7.15
CA VAL A 131 6.25 -6.44 -7.77
C VAL A 131 7.53 -6.54 -8.61
N GLU A 132 8.49 -7.40 -8.23
CA GLU A 132 9.68 -7.69 -9.04
C GLU A 132 9.28 -8.35 -10.38
N GLU A 133 8.44 -9.38 -10.32
CA GLU A 133 7.90 -10.06 -11.51
C GLU A 133 7.04 -9.15 -12.41
N LEU A 134 6.44 -8.09 -11.86
CA LEU A 134 5.62 -7.14 -12.61
C LEU A 134 6.47 -6.13 -13.41
N VAL A 135 7.73 -5.91 -13.02
CA VAL A 135 8.64 -4.93 -13.62
C VAL A 135 9.55 -5.55 -14.68
N ASP A 136 9.74 -6.88 -14.63
CA ASP A 136 10.48 -7.68 -15.62
C ASP A 136 9.66 -7.98 -16.89
#